data_AF-A0A2G2ADS0-F1
#
_entry.id   AF-A0A2G2ADS0-F1
#
_cell.length_a   1.000
_cell.length_b   1.000
_cell.length_c   1.000
_cell.angle_alpha   90.00
_cell.angle_beta   90.00
_cell.angle_gamma   90.00
#
_symmetry.space_group_name_H-M   'P 1'
#
loop_
_entity.id
_entity.type
_entity.pdbx_description
1 polymer ?
#
loop_
_entity_poly.entity_id
_entity_poly.type
_entity_poly.pdbx_seq_one_letter_code
_entity_poly.pdbx_strand_id
1 'polypeptide(L)'
;MKLKKFIFLIILSTFFYQGDLIANNNNVLVNKISKNLRCLICQGQSVYDSQSDFAISMKLLIKKKIEEGNSEKQIYEYLKNQYGEWISYDTEINQKTYLLWLFPLFLFVFGGILIFRKVFIN
;
A
#
# COMPACT_ATOMS: atom_id res chain seq x y z
N MET A 1 3.97 -2.94 -45.71
CA MET A 1 4.18 -4.29 -45.11
C MET A 1 4.62 -4.28 -43.64
N LYS A 2 5.38 -3.26 -43.17
CA LYS A 2 5.83 -3.15 -41.78
C LYS A 2 4.74 -2.68 -40.79
N LEU A 3 3.77 -1.89 -41.25
CA LEU A 3 2.69 -1.32 -40.41
C LEU A 3 1.63 -2.36 -39.98
N LYS A 4 1.23 -3.27 -40.88
CA LYS A 4 0.27 -4.35 -40.56
C LYS A 4 0.85 -5.38 -39.55
N LYS A 5 2.17 -5.62 -39.59
CA LYS A 5 2.88 -6.45 -38.61
C LYS A 5 2.88 -5.82 -37.21
N PHE A 6 3.01 -4.49 -37.14
CA PHE A 6 3.01 -3.76 -35.87
C PHE A 6 1.62 -3.74 -35.22
N ILE A 7 0.57 -3.56 -36.02
CA ILE A 7 -0.83 -3.62 -35.55
C ILE A 7 -1.18 -5.05 -35.07
N PHE A 8 -0.73 -6.09 -35.77
CA PHE A 8 -0.91 -7.48 -35.35
C PHE A 8 -0.18 -7.81 -34.04
N LEU A 9 1.03 -7.26 -33.84
CA LEU A 9 1.82 -7.40 -32.60
C LEU A 9 1.18 -6.68 -31.40
N ILE A 10 0.52 -5.54 -31.63
CA ILE A 10 -0.19 -4.80 -30.57
C ILE A 10 -1.52 -5.48 -30.21
N ILE A 11 -2.23 -6.07 -31.17
CA ILE A 11 -3.50 -6.78 -30.92
C ILE A 11 -3.25 -8.13 -30.23
N LEU A 12 -2.11 -8.78 -30.50
CA LEU A 12 -1.75 -10.05 -29.85
C LEU A 12 -1.34 -9.86 -28.38
N SER A 13 -0.84 -8.68 -27.98
CA SER A 13 -0.43 -8.43 -26.60
C SER A 13 -1.57 -8.01 -25.67
N THR A 14 -2.68 -7.49 -26.21
CA THR A 14 -3.84 -7.07 -25.41
C THR A 14 -4.74 -8.24 -24.97
N PHE A 15 -4.67 -9.38 -25.66
CA PHE A 15 -5.52 -10.55 -25.37
C PHE A 15 -5.12 -11.31 -24.10
N PHE A 16 -3.92 -11.08 -23.55
CA PHE A 16 -3.42 -11.76 -22.35
C PHE A 16 -3.86 -11.12 -21.01
N TYR A 17 -4.65 -10.05 -21.03
CA TYR A 17 -5.03 -9.32 -19.81
C TYR A 17 -6.33 -9.79 -19.14
N GLN A 18 -7.04 -10.78 -19.69
CA GLN A 18 -8.25 -11.29 -19.04
C GLN A 18 -7.90 -12.47 -18.12
N GLY A 19 -7.40 -12.16 -16.93
CA GLY A 19 -7.35 -13.12 -15.83
C GLY A 19 -8.70 -13.15 -15.11
N ASP A 20 -9.45 -14.23 -15.24
CA ASP A 20 -10.74 -14.43 -14.58
C ASP A 20 -10.60 -14.45 -13.04
N LEU A 21 -11.37 -13.62 -12.34
CA LEU A 21 -11.55 -13.69 -10.88
C LEU A 21 -12.97 -14.16 -10.56
N ILE A 22 -13.21 -15.46 -10.68
CA ILE A 22 -14.33 -16.11 -9.98
C ILE A 22 -13.80 -16.57 -8.63
N ALA A 23 -13.89 -15.71 -7.61
CA ALA A 23 -13.47 -16.06 -6.26
C ALA A 23 -14.55 -15.69 -5.24
N ASN A 24 -14.89 -16.67 -4.41
CA ASN A 24 -15.76 -16.58 -3.24
C ASN A 24 -15.52 -15.28 -2.46
N ASN A 25 -16.57 -14.47 -2.32
CA ASN A 25 -16.53 -13.06 -1.86
C ASN A 25 -15.77 -12.88 -0.53
N ASN A 26 -15.87 -13.84 0.38
CA ASN A 26 -15.19 -13.78 1.68
C ASN A 26 -13.67 -13.96 1.57
N ASN A 27 -13.22 -14.87 0.69
CA ASN A 27 -11.78 -15.08 0.46
C ASN A 27 -11.17 -13.88 -0.28
N VAL A 28 -11.94 -13.22 -1.14
CA VAL A 28 -11.49 -11.99 -1.83
C VAL A 28 -11.21 -10.88 -0.82
N LEU A 29 -12.11 -10.66 0.15
CA LEU A 29 -11.91 -9.63 1.16
C LEU A 29 -10.75 -9.94 2.11
N VAL A 30 -10.63 -11.19 2.58
CA VAL A 30 -9.50 -11.62 3.41
C VAL A 30 -8.18 -11.40 2.67
N ASN A 31 -8.11 -11.77 1.39
CA ASN A 31 -6.91 -11.60 0.57
C ASN A 31 -6.58 -10.12 0.34
N LYS A 32 -7.59 -9.29 0.08
CA LYS A 32 -7.43 -7.84 -0.08
C LYS A 32 -6.80 -7.22 1.18
N ILE A 33 -7.38 -7.50 2.35
CA ILE A 33 -6.87 -6.98 3.62
C ILE A 33 -5.46 -7.51 3.90
N SER A 34 -5.26 -8.83 3.76
CA SER A 34 -3.97 -9.46 4.05
C SER A 34 -2.83 -8.98 3.16
N LYS A 35 -3.11 -8.54 1.92
CA LYS A 35 -2.11 -7.94 1.02
C LYS A 35 -1.65 -6.57 1.49
N ASN A 36 -2.54 -5.79 2.12
CA ASN A 36 -2.21 -4.48 2.68
C ASN A 36 -1.57 -4.57 4.08
N LEU A 37 -1.51 -5.76 4.68
CA LEU A 37 -0.91 -5.95 5.99
C LEU A 37 0.52 -6.48 5.87
N ARG A 38 1.42 -5.92 6.69
CA ARG A 38 2.79 -6.36 6.87
C ARG A 38 2.86 -7.54 7.83
N CYS A 39 3.68 -8.53 7.53
CA CYS A 39 4.04 -9.54 8.51
C CYS A 39 5.16 -9.00 9.42
N LEU A 40 4.84 -8.72 10.69
CA LEU A 40 5.77 -8.10 11.65
C LEU A 40 6.97 -8.97 12.01
N ILE A 41 6.86 -10.30 11.80
CA ILE A 41 7.92 -11.26 12.09
C ILE A 41 8.65 -11.75 10.83
N CYS A 42 8.23 -11.30 9.65
CA CYS A 42 8.78 -11.76 8.37
C CYS A 42 9.71 -10.71 7.78
N GLN A 43 10.66 -11.15 6.94
CA GLN A 43 11.60 -10.27 6.25
C GLN A 43 10.92 -9.55 5.07
N GLY A 44 10.19 -8.47 5.35
CA GLY A 44 9.62 -7.58 4.33
C GLY A 44 8.47 -8.19 3.51
N GLN A 45 7.74 -9.14 4.08
CA GLN A 45 6.62 -9.81 3.40
C GLN A 45 5.26 -9.30 3.89
N SER A 46 4.24 -9.41 3.03
CA SER A 46 2.85 -9.21 3.46
C SER A 46 2.34 -10.42 4.26
N VAL A 47 1.28 -10.21 5.04
CA VAL A 47 0.55 -11.30 5.69
C VAL A 47 -0.01 -12.27 4.63
N TYR A 48 -0.44 -11.76 3.47
CA TYR A 48 -0.94 -12.59 2.38
C TYR A 48 0.13 -13.56 1.84
N ASP A 49 1.34 -13.08 1.56
CA ASP A 49 2.40 -13.86 0.93
C ASP A 49 3.14 -14.79 1.92
N SER A 50 3.15 -14.43 3.20
CA SER A 50 3.84 -15.23 4.21
C SER A 50 3.04 -16.48 4.64
N GLN A 51 3.78 -17.55 4.92
CA GLN A 51 3.30 -18.81 5.49
C GLN A 51 3.72 -18.99 6.96
N SER A 52 4.17 -17.94 7.64
CA SER A 52 4.50 -18.00 9.06
C SER A 52 3.25 -18.23 9.93
N ASP A 53 3.44 -18.77 11.14
CA ASP A 53 2.36 -18.98 12.11
C ASP A 53 1.63 -17.67 12.46
N PHE A 54 2.36 -16.55 12.48
CA PHE A 54 1.78 -15.22 12.64
C PHE A 54 0.85 -14.87 11.47
N ALA A 55 1.29 -15.08 10.24
CA ALA A 55 0.51 -14.76 9.05
C ALA A 55 -0.76 -15.62 8.95
N ILE A 56 -0.65 -16.92 9.28
CA ILE A 56 -1.80 -17.84 9.33
C ILE A 56 -2.80 -17.39 10.40
N SER A 57 -2.31 -17.10 11.60
CA SER A 57 -3.14 -16.61 12.72
C SER A 57 -3.83 -15.28 12.37
N MET A 58 -3.13 -14.39 11.66
CA MET A 58 -3.69 -13.11 11.22
C MET A 58 -4.80 -13.30 10.17
N LYS A 59 -4.62 -14.19 9.19
CA LYS A 59 -5.65 -14.53 8.20
C LYS A 59 -6.91 -15.09 8.87
N LEU A 60 -6.74 -15.95 9.88
CA LEU A 60 -7.85 -16.48 10.68
C LEU A 60 -8.57 -15.40 11.47
N LEU A 61 -7.82 -14.48 12.09
CA LEU A 61 -8.38 -13.34 12.82
C LEU A 61 -9.20 -12.42 11.89
N ILE A 62 -8.67 -12.07 10.72
CA ILE A 62 -9.36 -11.23 9.72
C ILE A 62 -10.65 -11.93 9.28
N LYS A 63 -10.58 -13.23 8.94
CA LYS A 63 -11.75 -14.01 8.54
C LYS A 63 -12.84 -13.98 9.61
N LYS A 64 -12.47 -14.22 10.88
CA LYS A 64 -13.40 -14.15 12.00
C LYS A 64 -14.04 -12.76 12.14
N LYS A 65 -13.27 -11.70 11.98
CA LYS A 65 -13.79 -10.32 12.07
C LYS A 65 -14.76 -9.98 10.94
N ILE A 66 -14.55 -10.52 9.74
CA ILE A 66 -15.49 -10.39 8.62
C ILE A 66 -16.78 -11.17 8.91
N GLU A 67 -16.67 -12.38 9.46
CA GLU A 67 -17.83 -13.20 9.86
C GLU A 67 -18.63 -12.54 11.00
N GLU A 68 -17.98 -11.80 11.89
CA GLU A 68 -18.62 -10.96 12.91
C GLU A 68 -19.34 -9.72 12.34
N GLY A 69 -19.26 -9.48 11.03
CA GLY A 69 -19.92 -8.36 10.35
C GLY A 69 -19.15 -7.03 10.42
N ASN A 70 -17.87 -7.05 10.80
CA ASN A 70 -17.05 -5.82 10.81
C ASN A 70 -16.73 -5.36 9.39
N SER A 71 -16.73 -4.05 9.19
CA SER A 71 -16.26 -3.41 7.96
C SER A 71 -14.74 -3.45 7.83
N GLU A 72 -14.23 -3.32 6.60
CA GLU A 72 -12.79 -3.25 6.31
C GLU A 72 -12.07 -2.19 7.16
N LYS A 73 -12.68 -1.00 7.32
CA LYS A 73 -12.12 0.09 8.13
C LYS A 73 -12.01 -0.28 9.61
N GLN A 74 -13.05 -0.89 10.18
CA GLN A 74 -13.04 -1.34 11.58
C GLN A 74 -11.99 -2.42 11.84
N ILE A 75 -11.75 -3.30 10.85
CA ILE A 75 -10.71 -4.32 10.93
C ILE A 75 -9.32 -3.65 10.97
N TYR A 76 -9.06 -2.68 10.09
CA TYR A 76 -7.78 -1.94 10.13
C TYR A 76 -7.61 -1.15 11.42
N GLU A 77 -8.63 -0.44 11.89
CA GLU A 77 -8.58 0.30 13.16
C GLU A 77 -8.29 -0.64 14.34
N TYR A 78 -8.94 -1.81 14.38
CA TYR A 78 -8.66 -2.83 15.39
C TYR A 78 -7.21 -3.32 15.34
N LEU A 79 -6.70 -3.64 14.15
CA LEU A 79 -5.33 -4.10 13.96
C LEU A 79 -4.31 -3.02 14.31
N LYS A 80 -4.54 -1.77 13.91
CA LYS A 80 -3.67 -0.63 14.26
C LYS A 80 -3.65 -0.37 15.76
N ASN A 81 -4.78 -0.50 16.45
CA ASN A 81 -4.83 -0.32 17.89
C ASN A 81 -4.04 -1.41 18.65
N GLN A 82 -4.00 -2.64 18.13
CA GLN A 82 -3.27 -3.76 18.76
C GLN A 82 -1.79 -3.84 18.37
N TYR A 83 -1.47 -3.54 17.11
CA TYR A 83 -0.14 -3.79 16.53
C TYR A 83 0.57 -2.50 16.07
N GLY A 84 -0.07 -1.34 16.18
CA GLY A 84 0.43 -0.04 15.75
C GLY A 84 0.14 0.28 14.27
N GLU A 85 0.31 1.54 13.89
CA GLU A 85 0.10 2.03 12.51
C GLU A 85 0.97 1.30 11.48
N TRP A 86 2.12 0.77 11.88
CA TRP A 86 3.07 0.12 10.99
C TRP A 86 2.62 -1.26 10.48
N ILE A 87 1.57 -1.86 11.06
CA ILE A 87 1.04 -3.14 10.56
C ILE A 87 0.43 -3.00 9.16
N SER A 88 -0.04 -1.81 8.77
CA SER A 88 -0.60 -1.53 7.45
C SER A 88 0.48 -0.94 6.53
N TYR A 89 0.41 -1.23 5.22
CA TYR A 89 1.19 -0.46 4.24
C TYR A 89 0.64 0.96 4.10
N ASP A 90 -0.70 1.11 4.15
CA ASP A 90 -1.36 2.40 4.15
C ASP A 90 -1.29 3.05 5.54
N THR A 91 -0.33 3.96 5.70
CA THR A 91 -0.22 4.82 6.88
C THR A 91 -1.16 6.01 6.71
N GLU A 92 -1.94 6.33 7.74
CA GLU A 92 -2.78 7.53 7.72
C GLU A 92 -1.93 8.80 7.69
N ILE A 93 -2.27 9.73 6.81
CA ILE A 93 -1.61 11.04 6.77
C ILE A 93 -2.06 11.82 7.99
N ASN A 94 -1.19 11.90 8.99
CA ASN A 94 -1.40 12.68 10.19
C ASN A 94 -0.63 14.03 10.12
N GLN A 95 -0.93 14.94 11.04
CA GLN A 95 -0.29 16.27 11.09
C GLN A 95 1.24 16.19 11.24
N LYS A 96 1.76 15.16 11.91
CA LYS A 96 3.21 14.96 12.08
C LYS A 96 3.87 14.57 10.76
N THR A 97 3.24 13.70 9.98
CA THR A 97 3.69 13.33 8.62
C THR A 97 3.77 14.57 7.74
N TYR A 98 2.77 15.45 7.81
CA TYR A 98 2.78 16.69 7.03
C TYR A 98 3.96 17.60 7.40
N LEU A 99 4.23 17.80 8.70
CA LEU A 99 5.36 18.59 9.17
C LEU A 99 6.70 17.99 8.70
N LEU A 100 6.85 16.67 8.80
CA LEU A 100 8.05 15.96 8.38
C LEU A 100 8.33 16.13 6.88
N TRP A 101 7.27 16.11 6.05
CA TRP A 101 7.37 16.30 4.61
C TRP A 101 7.54 17.76 4.19
N LEU A 102 6.97 18.72 4.94
CA LEU A 102 7.12 20.14 4.65
C LEU A 102 8.51 20.66 5.04
N PHE A 103 9.17 20.03 6.02
CA PHE A 103 10.46 20.49 6.54
C PHE A 103 11.58 20.54 5.49
N PRO A 104 11.81 19.52 4.64
CA PRO A 104 12.78 19.60 3.54
C PRO A 104 12.48 20.73 2.54
N LEU A 105 11.21 20.93 2.18
CA LEU A 105 10.78 22.02 1.29
C LEU A 105 11.05 23.38 1.92
N PHE A 106 10.73 23.53 3.20
CA PHE A 106 11.00 24.74 3.97
C PHE A 106 12.49 25.07 3.98
N LEU A 107 13.35 24.09 4.29
CA LEU A 107 14.81 24.28 4.28
C LEU A 107 15.34 24.63 2.88
N PHE A 108 14.82 23.99 1.84
CA PHE A 108 15.22 24.27 0.47
C PHE A 108 14.89 25.71 0.06
N VAL A 109 13.66 26.16 0.32
CA VAL A 109 13.22 27.53 0.03
C VAL A 109 13.99 28.54 0.87
N PHE A 110 14.09 28.30 2.18
CA PHE A 110 14.79 29.19 3.09
C PHE A 110 16.28 29.33 2.74
N GLY A 111 16.97 28.22 2.51
CA GLY A 111 18.36 28.21 2.06
C GLY A 111 18.56 28.88 0.70
N GLY A 112 17.65 28.61 -0.25
CA GLY A 112 17.65 29.24 -1.58
C GLY A 112 17.52 30.76 -1.50
N ILE A 113 16.62 31.28 -0.66
CA ILE A 113 16.44 32.72 -0.43
C ILE A 113 17.72 33.34 0.15
N LEU A 114 18.35 32.68 1.12
CA LEU A 114 19.58 33.18 1.74
C LEU A 114 20.74 33.27 0.72
N ILE A 115 20.91 32.24 -0.10
CA ILE A 115 21.93 32.21 -1.15
C ILE A 115 21.63 33.29 -2.20
N PHE A 116 20.39 33.36 -2.69
CA PHE A 116 19.97 34.34 -3.69
C PHE A 116 20.24 35.78 -3.21
N ARG A 117 19.86 36.08 -1.96
CA ARG A 117 20.10 37.40 -1.37
C ARG A 117 21.60 37.73 -1.26
N LYS A 118 22.43 36.74 -0.94
CA LYS A 118 23.89 36.94 -0.82
C LYS A 118 24.58 37.13 -2.18
N VAL A 119 24.08 36.50 -3.25
CA VAL A 119 24.73 36.50 -4.57
C VAL A 119 24.27 37.66 -5.45
N PHE A 120 23.00 38.05 -5.38
CA PHE A 120 22.41 39.01 -6.33
C PHE A 120 22.12 40.38 -5.74
N ILE A 121 21.95 40.51 -4.41
CA ILE A 121 21.50 41.76 -3.76
C ILE A 121 22.64 42.45 -3.01
N ASN A 122 23.66 41.71 -2.56
CA ASN A 122 24.84 42.24 -1.87
C ASN A 122 26.09 42.06 -2.74
#